data_AF-A0A918Z577-F1
#
_entry.id   AF-A0A918Z577-F1
#
_cell.length_a   1.000
_cell.length_b   1.000
_cell.length_c   1.000
_cell.angle_alpha   90.00
_cell.angle_beta   90.00
_cell.angle_gamma   90.00
#
_symmetry.space_group_name_H-M   'P 1'
#
loop_
_entity.id
_entity.type
_entity.pdbx_description
1 polymer ?
#
loop_
_entity_poly.entity_id
_entity_poly.type
_entity_poly.pdbx_seq_one_letter_code
_entity_poly.pdbx_strand_id
1 'polypeptide(L)' 'MGPSVEDVDESALNEAQRVLGTTNRRDTVNAALREVARQKLVDDFLEFMSSRDPEELERLRNEAWH' A
#
# COMPACT_ATOMS: atom_id res chain seq x y z
N MET A 1 -5.07 -26.04 -9.89
CA MET A 1 -4.36 -24.94 -10.58
C MET A 1 -4.75 -23.64 -9.90
N GLY A 2 -3.79 -22.76 -9.60
CA GLY A 2 -4.09 -21.41 -9.10
C GLY A 2 -4.46 -20.46 -10.25
N PRO A 3 -4.91 -19.24 -9.94
CA PRO A 3 -5.17 -18.23 -10.96
C PRO A 3 -3.88 -17.91 -11.75
N SER A 4 -4.00 -17.79 -13.07
CA SER A 4 -2.93 -17.34 -13.96
C SER A 4 -3.22 -15.93 -14.49
N VAL A 5 -2.15 -15.17 -14.74
CA VAL A 5 -2.21 -13.88 -15.43
C VAL A 5 -1.39 -14.05 -16.71
N GLU A 6 -2.01 -13.77 -17.84
CA GLU A 6 -1.43 -13.87 -19.18
C GLU A 6 -1.24 -12.47 -19.77
N ASP A 7 -0.45 -12.37 -20.85
CA ASP A 7 -0.21 -11.13 -21.59
C ASP A 7 0.31 -9.94 -20.75
N VAL A 8 1.13 -10.23 -19.74
CA VAL A 8 1.80 -9.19 -18.94
C VAL A 8 2.82 -8.44 -19.80
N ASP A 9 2.66 -7.12 -19.90
CA ASP A 9 3.61 -6.23 -20.57
C ASP A 9 5.03 -6.40 -20.01
N GLU A 10 5.95 -6.82 -20.87
CA GLU A 10 7.33 -7.12 -20.45
C GLU A 10 8.11 -5.87 -20.08
N SER A 11 7.82 -4.72 -20.69
CA SER A 11 8.52 -3.47 -20.40
C SER A 11 8.16 -2.97 -19.00
N ALA A 12 6.87 -2.99 -18.66
CA ALA A 12 6.37 -2.65 -17.34
C ALA A 12 6.88 -3.62 -16.28
N LEU A 13 6.91 -4.92 -16.60
CA LEU A 13 7.42 -5.93 -15.68
C LEU A 13 8.92 -5.76 -15.40
N ASN A 14 9.72 -5.48 -16.43
CA ASN A 14 11.15 -5.21 -16.27
C ASN A 14 11.42 -3.95 -15.45
N GLU A 15 10.59 -2.92 -15.59
CA GLU A 15 10.68 -1.72 -14.77
C GLU A 15 10.32 -2.02 -13.31
N ALA A 16 9.20 -2.72 -13.07
CA ALA A 16 8.82 -3.17 -11.74
C ALA A 16 9.91 -4.05 -11.10
N GLN A 17 10.58 -4.91 -11.87
CA GLN A 17 11.72 -5.69 -11.38
C GLN A 17 12.86 -4.83 -10.88
N ARG A 18 13.21 -3.77 -11.62
CA ARG A 18 14.25 -2.82 -11.21
C ARG A 18 13.85 -2.05 -9.96
N VAL A 19 12.63 -1.53 -9.92
CA VAL A 19 12.12 -0.73 -8.80
C VAL A 19 12.00 -1.57 -7.53
N LEU A 20 11.47 -2.79 -7.65
CA LEU A 20 11.22 -3.69 -6.52
C LEU A 20 12.43 -4.56 -6.15
N GLY A 21 13.52 -4.51 -6.92
CA GLY A 21 14.71 -5.33 -6.71
C GLY A 21 14.47 -6.84 -6.87
N THR A 22 13.49 -7.24 -7.70
CA THR A 22 13.10 -8.65 -7.88
C THR A 22 13.68 -9.23 -9.16
N THR A 23 14.02 -10.52 -9.13
CA THR A 23 14.71 -11.21 -10.24
C THR A 23 13.81 -12.12 -11.07
N ASN A 24 12.61 -12.45 -10.58
CA ASN A 24 11.66 -13.29 -11.30
C ASN A 24 10.25 -12.69 -11.34
N ARG A 25 9.55 -12.98 -12.44
CA ARG A 25 8.22 -12.44 -12.77
C ARG A 25 7.19 -12.64 -11.65
N ARG A 26 7.16 -13.83 -11.04
CA ARG A 26 6.21 -14.18 -9.98
C ARG A 26 6.39 -13.28 -8.76
N ASP A 27 7.63 -13.10 -8.31
CA ASP A 27 7.93 -12.29 -7.15
C ASP A 27 7.68 -10.81 -7.43
N THR A 28 7.99 -10.35 -8.64
CA THR A 28 7.66 -8.98 -9.07
C THR A 28 6.18 -8.70 -9.02
N VAL A 29 5.35 -9.57 -9.62
CA VAL A 29 3.88 -9.40 -9.62
C VAL A 29 3.34 -9.44 -8.20
N ASN A 30 3.78 -10.39 -7.39
CA ASN A 30 3.32 -10.49 -6.00
C ASN A 30 3.75 -9.29 -5.14
N ALA A 31 4.96 -8.76 -5.36
CA ALA A 31 5.43 -7.56 -4.67
C ALA A 31 4.65 -6.32 -5.12
N ALA A 32 4.41 -6.16 -6.42
CA ALA A 32 3.63 -5.06 -6.97
C ALA A 32 2.19 -5.06 -6.45
N LEU A 33 1.52 -6.22 -6.41
CA LEU A 33 0.16 -6.34 -5.87
C LEU A 33 0.08 -5.94 -4.39
N ARG A 34 1.05 -6.37 -3.58
CA ARG A 34 1.12 -5.98 -2.16
C ARG A 34 1.38 -4.49 -2.01
N GLU A 35 2.23 -3.93 -2.86
CA GLU A 35 2.58 -2.51 -2.80
C GLU A 35 1.37 -1.62 -3.13
N VAL A 36 0.59 -1.96 -4.16
CA VAL A 36 -0.66 -1.22 -4.48
C VAL A 36 -1.65 -1.29 -3.32
N ALA A 37 -1.83 -2.47 -2.72
CA ALA A 37 -2.70 -2.61 -1.54
C ALA A 37 -2.18 -1.76 -0.36
N ARG A 38 -0.86 -1.76 -0.12
CA ARG A 38 -0.23 -0.94 0.93
C ARG A 38 -0.44 0.55 0.69
N GLN A 39 -0.27 1.02 -0.55
CA GLN A 39 -0.49 2.42 -0.92
C GLN A 39 -1.92 2.86 -0.60
N LYS A 40 -2.91 2.07 -1.01
CA LYS A 40 -4.31 2.37 -0.70
C LYS A 40 -4.58 2.45 0.80
N LEU A 41 -4.04 1.51 1.58
CA LEU A 41 -4.18 1.53 3.05
C LEU A 41 -3.53 2.77 3.69
N VAL A 42 -2.37 3.20 3.18
CA VAL A 42 -1.70 4.41 3.64
C VAL A 42 -2.52 5.65 3.31
N ASP A 43 -3.03 5.75 2.08
CA ASP A 43 -3.87 6.88 1.66
C ASP A 43 -5.13 6.99 2.51
N ASP A 44 -5.84 5.87 2.73
CA ASP A 44 -7.03 5.84 3.58
C ASP A 44 -6.71 6.22 5.03
N PHE A 45 -5.55 5.80 5.53
CA PHE A 45 -5.09 6.18 6.87
C PHE A 45 -4.77 7.67 6.97
N LEU A 46 -4.12 8.25 5.96
CA LEU A 46 -3.83 9.68 5.92
C LEU A 46 -5.11 10.51 5.81
N GLU A 47 -6.06 10.10 4.98
CA GLU A 47 -7.38 10.71 4.89
C GLU A 47 -8.09 10.68 6.25
N PHE A 48 -8.14 9.51 6.89
CA PHE A 48 -8.70 9.34 8.23
C PHE A 48 -8.03 10.26 9.25
N MET A 49 -6.70 10.33 9.27
CA MET A 49 -5.95 11.20 10.19
C MET A 49 -6.17 12.69 9.90
N SER A 50 -6.28 13.09 8.64
CA SER A 50 -6.53 14.48 8.25
C SER A 50 -7.95 14.95 8.54
N SER A 51 -8.91 14.01 8.58
CA SER A 51 -10.31 14.28 8.90
C SER A 51 -10.58 14.47 10.40
N ARG A 52 -9.62 14.09 11.26
CA ARG A 52 -9.69 14.27 12.71
C ARG A 52 -9.07 15.62 13.07
N ASP A 53 -9.85 16.50 13.68
CA ASP A 53 -9.33 17.74 14.26
C ASP A 53 -8.27 17.37 15.33
N PRO A 54 -7.00 17.82 15.18
CA PRO A 54 -5.96 17.55 16.17
C PRO A 54 -6.35 17.97 17.59
N GLU A 55 -7.16 19.04 17.72
CA GLU A 55 -7.66 19.54 19.01
C GLU A 55 -8.66 18.56 19.64
N GLU A 56 -9.48 17.89 18.82
CA GLU A 56 -10.44 16.89 19.31
C GLU A 56 -9.74 15.63 19.84
N LEU A 57 -8.67 15.18 19.17
CA LEU A 57 -7.86 14.05 19.64
C LEU A 57 -7.14 14.38 20.95
N GLU A 58 -6.63 15.60 21.08
CA GLU A 58 -5.99 16.08 22.31
C GLU A 58 -7.00 16.20 23.47
N ARG A 59 -8.20 16.71 23.19
CA ARG A 59 -9.31 16.71 24.16
C ARG A 59 -9.64 15.31 24.65
N LEU A 60 -9.88 14.36 23.74
CA LEU A 60 -10.22 12.97 24.09
C LEU A 60 -9.10 12.28 24.90
N ARG A 61 -7.83 12.56 24.59
CA ARG A 61 -6.68 12.09 25.37
C ARG A 61 -6.71 12.64 26.79
N ASN A 62 -6.98 13.93 26.95
CA ASN A 62 -7.00 14.58 28.27
C ASN A 62 -8.22 14.13 29.11
N GLU A 63 -9.37 13.86 28.49
CA GLU A 63 -10.56 13.31 29.15
C GLU A 63 -10.40 11.84 29.57
N ALA A 64 -9.68 11.02 28.79
CA ALA A 64 -9.52 9.59 29.08
C ALA A 64 -8.59 9.27 30.27
N TRP A 65 -7.78 10.22 30.71
CA TRP A 65 -6.83 10.06 31.82
C TRP A 65 -7.17 10.92 33.05
N HIS A 66 -8.39 11.44 33.12
CA HIS A 66 -8.96 12.15 34.28
C HIS A 66 -10.10 11.36 34.92
#